data_AF-A0ABD3QAX6-F1
#
_entry.id   AF-A0ABD3QAX6-F1
#
_cell.length_a   1.000
_cell.length_b   1.000
_cell.length_c   1.000
_cell.angle_alpha   90.00
_cell.angle_beta   90.00
_cell.angle_gamma   90.00
#
_symmetry.space_group_name_H-M   'P 1'
#
loop_
_entity.id
_entity.type
_entity.pdbx_description
1 polymer ?
#
loop_
_entity_poly.entity_id
_entity_poly.type
_entity_poly.pdbx_seq_one_letter_code
_entity_poly.pdbx_strand_id
1 'polypeptide(L)'
;MMRGDDDIENGPAYNPTGGARQRRNFAGNNGSDYNHAYSSVPTGNGDISRPQQAGYGPITPSDGDDKKQYASFNASTLSSTQQPTNFAAACCSLCQSTAHLTEGPNQPYYRDNFNDQPYSCSFGTDEENGIWMNTSDQAGTIMAFIVWVLLGYSAWTFTALARSGGIPCSVAATYVTLCCLALSSHAKTTFTDPGSVPQAAVPNERMRREMGTPDQPLSMCSQCQTFKPPFSHHCRICNRCVSRMDHHCPWMNNCVGAGNLKHFILFLLYTWTCSVFSLLLLGWNYFMCAEEDCTFNVVLTQLVRAVTVLSIGALLFTSSMIMNVTFGLMTGIGTIDRLKKKANGLIGEATEEPIPLKDVFGVGAYITWLIPIDPVFEDFDRVMGYSTPQRLLREEMRDEPARLYSPSGLSKDMLSI
;
A
#
# COMPACT_ATOMS: atom_id res chain seq x y z
N MET A 1 -26.95 8.23 -5.36
CA MET A 1 -27.23 7.01 -6.14
C MET A 1 -25.98 6.15 -6.10
N MET A 2 -25.85 5.29 -5.09
CA MET A 2 -24.84 4.24 -4.99
C MET A 2 -25.58 3.01 -4.45
N ARG A 3 -25.70 1.97 -5.27
CA ARG A 3 -26.18 0.65 -4.84
C ARG A 3 -25.02 -0.03 -4.11
N GLY A 4 -25.25 -0.36 -2.86
CA GLY A 4 -24.48 -1.39 -2.17
C GLY A 4 -25.05 -2.75 -2.57
N ASP A 5 -24.16 -3.70 -2.82
CA ASP A 5 -24.47 -5.12 -2.83
C ASP A 5 -23.56 -5.75 -1.78
N ASP A 6 -24.19 -6.13 -0.67
CA ASP A 6 -23.64 -6.85 0.48
C ASP A 6 -23.70 -8.35 0.19
N ASP A 7 -22.56 -9.04 0.25
CA ASP A 7 -22.53 -10.50 0.44
C ASP A 7 -21.99 -10.79 1.84
N ILE A 8 -22.92 -10.91 2.79
CA ILE A 8 -22.68 -11.36 4.18
C ILE A 8 -22.91 -12.87 4.20
N GLU A 9 -21.84 -13.67 4.18
CA GLU A 9 -21.91 -15.08 4.58
C GLU A 9 -21.83 -15.18 6.11
N ASN A 10 -22.97 -15.55 6.72
CA ASN A 10 -23.09 -15.91 8.13
C ASN A 10 -22.62 -17.35 8.36
N GLY A 11 -21.58 -17.54 9.17
CA GLY A 11 -21.26 -18.82 9.83
C GLY A 11 -21.88 -18.89 11.25
N PRO A 12 -22.25 -20.08 11.76
CA PRO A 12 -23.14 -20.18 12.92
C PRO A 12 -22.42 -19.92 14.26
N ALA A 13 -23.07 -19.13 15.11
CA ALA A 13 -22.68 -18.90 16.49
C ALA A 13 -22.93 -20.14 17.37
N TYR A 14 -21.91 -20.59 18.08
CA TYR A 14 -21.99 -21.61 19.13
C TYR A 14 -22.32 -20.94 20.46
N ASN A 15 -23.40 -21.38 21.12
CA ASN A 15 -23.74 -20.95 22.48
C ASN A 15 -24.06 -22.20 23.33
N PRO A 16 -23.32 -22.47 24.43
CA PRO A 16 -23.57 -23.63 25.27
C PRO A 16 -24.54 -23.24 26.40
N THR A 17 -25.69 -23.90 26.51
CA THR A 17 -26.37 -24.15 27.80
C THR A 17 -27.51 -25.12 27.58
N GLY A 18 -27.52 -26.19 28.37
CA GLY A 18 -28.44 -27.31 28.24
C GLY A 18 -29.84 -27.05 28.80
N GLY A 19 -30.70 -28.07 28.63
CA GLY A 19 -31.86 -28.26 29.49
C GLY A 19 -33.20 -28.40 28.78
N ALA A 20 -33.47 -29.63 28.35
CA ALA A 20 -34.75 -30.33 28.47
C ALA A 20 -36.03 -29.85 27.74
N ARG A 21 -36.68 -30.88 27.17
CA ARG A 21 -38.13 -31.15 27.05
C ARG A 21 -38.87 -30.83 25.73
N GLN A 22 -39.31 -31.97 25.16
CA GLN A 22 -40.65 -32.29 24.65
C GLN A 22 -41.04 -31.92 23.20
N ARG A 23 -41.00 -32.97 22.37
CA ARG A 23 -42.02 -33.45 21.41
C ARG A 23 -43.16 -32.49 21.04
N ARG A 24 -43.35 -32.30 19.73
CA ARG A 24 -44.59 -32.68 19.01
C ARG A 24 -44.41 -32.67 17.48
N ASN A 25 -45.02 -33.69 16.87
CA ASN A 25 -45.20 -33.94 15.44
C ASN A 25 -46.18 -32.95 14.77
N PHE A 26 -46.20 -32.97 13.43
CA PHE A 26 -47.29 -32.75 12.44
C PHE A 26 -46.70 -31.94 11.27
N ALA A 27 -46.35 -32.49 10.09
CA ALA A 27 -47.11 -33.21 9.05
C ALA A 27 -48.05 -32.34 8.20
N GLY A 28 -47.76 -32.32 6.90
CA GLY A 28 -48.67 -31.98 5.79
C GLY A 28 -48.62 -30.53 5.32
N ASN A 29 -48.84 -30.20 4.05
CA ASN A 29 -49.02 -30.96 2.82
C ASN A 29 -49.15 -29.93 1.67
N ASN A 30 -48.83 -30.34 0.44
CA ASN A 30 -49.28 -29.78 -0.86
C ASN A 30 -48.83 -28.33 -1.20
N GLY A 31 -48.31 -28.01 -2.39
CA GLY A 31 -48.42 -28.66 -3.69
C GLY A 31 -48.91 -27.61 -4.70
N SER A 32 -48.18 -27.38 -5.79
CA SER A 32 -48.73 -27.11 -7.13
C SER A 32 -47.60 -26.84 -8.13
N ASP A 33 -47.62 -27.69 -9.16
CA ASP A 33 -46.82 -27.68 -10.37
C ASP A 33 -47.01 -26.40 -11.22
N TYR A 34 -45.96 -26.03 -11.97
CA TYR A 34 -46.09 -25.71 -13.40
C TYR A 34 -44.78 -26.05 -14.13
N ASN A 35 -44.87 -27.06 -15.00
CA ASN A 35 -43.87 -27.43 -16.00
C ASN A 35 -43.86 -26.41 -17.15
N HIS A 36 -42.68 -26.10 -17.67
CA HIS A 36 -42.45 -26.09 -19.12
C HIS A 36 -40.98 -26.38 -19.44
N ALA A 37 -40.78 -27.54 -20.07
CA ALA A 37 -39.52 -27.98 -20.65
C ALA A 37 -39.29 -27.33 -22.03
N TYR A 38 -38.03 -27.06 -22.37
CA TYR A 38 -37.47 -27.35 -23.70
C TYR A 38 -35.97 -27.64 -23.57
N SER A 39 -35.60 -28.83 -24.03
CA SER A 39 -34.24 -29.36 -24.19
C SER A 39 -33.67 -28.93 -25.55
N SER A 40 -32.37 -28.64 -25.63
CA SER A 40 -31.48 -29.30 -26.61
C SER A 40 -30.02 -28.82 -26.48
N VAL A 41 -29.14 -29.81 -26.37
CA VAL A 41 -27.67 -29.76 -26.52
C VAL A 41 -27.32 -29.83 -28.00
N PRO A 42 -26.17 -29.27 -28.42
CA PRO A 42 -25.20 -30.13 -29.10
C PRO A 42 -23.77 -30.02 -28.54
N THR A 43 -23.11 -31.17 -28.62
CA THR A 43 -21.71 -31.51 -28.29
C THR A 43 -20.68 -30.88 -29.23
N GLY A 44 -19.49 -30.58 -28.71
CA GLY A 44 -18.28 -30.30 -29.49
C GLY A 44 -17.02 -30.37 -28.62
N ASN A 45 -16.21 -31.41 -28.84
CA ASN A 45 -14.98 -31.76 -28.12
C ASN A 45 -13.83 -30.75 -28.35
N GLY A 46 -12.99 -30.58 -27.33
CA GLY A 46 -11.68 -29.93 -27.40
C GLY A 46 -10.92 -30.11 -26.09
N ASP A 47 -10.15 -31.19 -25.99
CA ASP A 47 -9.22 -31.48 -24.91
C ASP A 47 -8.23 -30.33 -24.67
N ILE A 48 -7.94 -29.98 -23.41
CA ILE A 48 -6.59 -29.71 -22.89
C ILE A 48 -6.61 -29.93 -21.36
N SER A 49 -5.66 -30.77 -20.97
CA SER A 49 -5.28 -31.34 -19.67
C SER A 49 -5.17 -30.42 -18.45
N ARG A 50 -5.72 -30.90 -17.32
CA ARG A 50 -5.38 -30.52 -15.93
C ARG A 50 -4.00 -31.10 -15.54
N PRO A 51 -3.11 -30.36 -14.84
CA PRO A 51 -2.01 -30.98 -14.10
C PRO A 51 -2.51 -31.51 -12.75
N GLN A 52 -2.14 -32.75 -12.46
CA GLN A 52 -2.44 -33.50 -11.24
C GLN A 52 -1.72 -32.95 -10.01
N GLN A 53 -2.39 -33.06 -8.86
CA GLN A 53 -1.84 -32.91 -7.52
C GLN A 53 -0.73 -33.94 -7.28
N ALA A 54 0.46 -33.51 -6.89
CA ALA A 54 1.50 -34.39 -6.36
C ALA A 54 1.38 -34.43 -4.82
N GLY A 55 1.07 -35.61 -4.29
CA GLY A 55 0.94 -35.87 -2.86
C GLY A 55 2.30 -35.95 -2.16
N TYR A 56 2.33 -35.46 -0.91
CA TYR A 56 3.45 -35.65 0.01
C TYR A 56 3.41 -37.08 0.58
N GLY A 57 4.46 -37.86 0.32
CA GLY A 57 4.76 -39.11 1.02
C GLY A 57 5.87 -38.89 2.07
N PRO A 58 5.94 -39.71 3.13
CA PRO A 58 6.85 -39.50 4.25
C PRO A 58 8.29 -39.93 3.94
N ILE A 59 9.26 -39.09 4.30
CA ILE A 59 10.70 -39.36 4.18
C ILE A 59 11.19 -40.07 5.45
N THR A 60 11.89 -41.18 5.28
CA THR A 60 12.65 -41.88 6.32
C THR A 60 14.15 -41.55 6.17
N PRO A 61 14.94 -41.52 7.26
CA PRO A 61 16.33 -41.06 7.21
C PRO A 61 17.29 -42.20 6.84
N SER A 62 18.25 -41.92 5.96
CA SER A 62 19.43 -42.76 5.75
C SER A 62 20.69 -41.91 5.82
N ASP A 63 21.59 -42.31 6.73
CA ASP A 63 22.92 -41.78 6.97
C ASP A 63 23.80 -41.72 5.72
N GLY A 64 24.67 -40.71 5.67
CA GLY A 64 25.74 -40.60 4.68
C GLY A 64 26.35 -39.22 4.65
N ASP A 65 27.47 -39.06 5.37
CA ASP A 65 28.41 -37.94 5.24
C ASP A 65 28.77 -37.68 3.77
N ASP A 66 28.55 -36.46 3.26
CA ASP A 66 29.43 -35.92 2.23
C ASP A 66 29.44 -34.38 2.17
N LYS A 67 30.66 -33.87 1.97
CA LYS A 67 31.09 -32.50 2.19
C LYS A 67 30.54 -31.52 1.14
N LYS A 68 30.27 -30.31 1.62
CA LYS A 68 29.98 -29.07 0.89
C LYS A 68 30.84 -28.90 -0.38
N GLN A 69 30.18 -28.67 -1.52
CA GLN A 69 30.75 -27.93 -2.64
C GLN A 69 29.68 -26.99 -3.20
N TYR A 70 29.80 -25.69 -2.87
CA TYR A 70 29.00 -24.63 -3.48
C TYR A 70 29.39 -24.52 -4.96
N ALA A 71 28.51 -24.94 -5.86
CA ALA A 71 28.64 -24.67 -7.28
C ALA A 71 28.15 -23.24 -7.56
N SER A 72 29.07 -22.37 -7.98
CA SER A 72 28.75 -21.06 -8.55
C SER A 72 27.94 -21.25 -9.82
N PHE A 73 26.65 -20.91 -9.79
CA PHE A 73 25.80 -20.92 -10.97
C PHE A 73 26.15 -19.72 -11.87
N ASN A 74 26.77 -20.01 -13.01
CA ASN A 74 27.02 -19.03 -14.07
C ASN A 74 25.68 -18.56 -14.66
N ALA A 75 25.32 -17.31 -14.41
CA ALA A 75 24.21 -16.63 -15.06
C ALA A 75 24.58 -16.30 -16.52
N SER A 76 24.43 -17.26 -17.43
CA SER A 76 24.60 -17.00 -18.87
C SER A 76 23.78 -17.91 -19.76
N THR A 77 22.55 -18.26 -19.37
CA THR A 77 21.57 -18.85 -20.29
C THR A 77 20.17 -18.68 -19.71
N LEU A 78 19.42 -17.67 -20.17
CA LEU A 78 17.95 -17.66 -20.36
C LEU A 78 17.42 -16.21 -20.48
N SER A 79 17.18 -15.77 -21.71
CA SER A 79 15.87 -15.33 -22.20
C SER A 79 16.01 -14.29 -23.32
N SER A 80 15.62 -14.72 -24.52
CA SER A 80 15.26 -13.85 -25.61
C SER A 80 13.81 -13.38 -25.40
N THR A 81 13.62 -12.23 -24.77
CA THR A 81 12.32 -11.56 -24.74
C THR A 81 12.54 -10.05 -24.71
N GLN A 82 12.12 -9.42 -25.81
CA GLN A 82 11.92 -7.98 -26.07
C GLN A 82 12.75 -6.97 -25.26
N GLN A 83 13.69 -6.31 -25.94
CA GLN A 83 14.37 -5.13 -25.43
C GLN A 83 13.36 -4.03 -25.03
N PRO A 84 13.44 -3.50 -23.80
CA PRO A 84 12.58 -2.40 -23.37
C PRO A 84 12.93 -1.13 -24.14
N THR A 85 11.92 -0.30 -24.39
CA THR A 85 12.10 1.04 -24.98
C THR A 85 13.13 1.86 -24.19
N ASN A 86 13.88 2.73 -24.88
CA ASN A 86 15.03 3.47 -24.33
C ASN A 86 14.75 4.23 -23.00
N PHE A 87 13.49 4.59 -22.71
CA PHE A 87 13.11 5.26 -21.48
C PHE A 87 13.01 4.29 -20.28
N ALA A 88 12.38 3.13 -20.45
CA ALA A 88 12.26 2.14 -19.39
C ALA A 88 13.63 1.56 -18.99
N ALA A 89 14.52 1.37 -19.98
CA ALA A 89 15.90 0.97 -19.73
C ALA A 89 16.70 2.02 -18.92
N ALA A 90 16.48 3.31 -19.18
CA ALA A 90 17.14 4.41 -18.45
C ALA A 90 16.67 4.51 -16.98
N CYS A 91 15.36 4.38 -16.72
CA CYS A 91 14.83 4.35 -15.35
C CYS A 91 15.34 3.12 -14.56
N CYS A 92 15.38 1.97 -15.22
CA CYS A 92 15.89 0.69 -14.70
C CYS A 92 17.37 0.78 -14.30
N SER A 93 18.22 1.41 -15.15
CA SER A 93 19.64 1.66 -14.84
C SER A 93 19.85 2.61 -13.66
N LEU A 94 19.03 3.67 -13.53
CA LEU A 94 19.11 4.61 -12.41
C LEU A 94 18.76 3.93 -11.07
N CYS A 95 17.73 3.08 -11.05
CA CYS A 95 17.32 2.32 -9.86
C CYS A 95 18.40 1.30 -9.44
N GLN A 96 18.98 0.55 -10.37
CA GLN A 96 20.05 -0.42 -10.08
C GLN A 96 21.29 0.24 -9.47
N SER A 97 21.68 1.43 -9.96
CA SER A 97 22.82 2.17 -9.42
C SER A 97 22.60 2.64 -7.99
N THR A 98 21.36 2.89 -7.56
CA THR A 98 21.05 3.30 -6.18
C THR A 98 20.99 2.13 -5.19
N ALA A 99 20.65 0.92 -5.65
CA ALA A 99 20.57 -0.27 -4.80
C ALA A 99 21.96 -0.81 -4.39
N HIS A 100 22.92 -0.81 -5.33
CA HIS A 100 24.28 -1.30 -5.08
C HIS A 100 25.13 -0.41 -4.17
N LEU A 101 24.77 0.88 -3.99
CA LEU A 101 25.52 1.80 -3.12
C LEU A 101 25.21 1.63 -1.62
N THR A 102 24.24 0.80 -1.25
CA THR A 102 23.76 0.65 0.13
C THR A 102 24.04 -0.72 0.78
N GLU A 103 24.57 -1.69 0.02
CA GLU A 103 24.87 -3.03 0.52
C GLU A 103 26.35 -3.15 0.94
N GLY A 104 26.68 -2.59 2.11
CA GLY A 104 27.99 -2.78 2.75
C GLY A 104 27.87 -3.59 4.04
N PRO A 105 28.89 -4.37 4.45
CA PRO A 105 28.86 -5.25 5.62
C PRO A 105 28.69 -4.55 6.98
N ASN A 106 28.64 -3.21 7.03
CA ASN A 106 28.60 -2.40 8.26
C ASN A 106 27.42 -1.41 8.33
N GLN A 107 26.34 -1.60 7.55
CA GLN A 107 25.17 -0.72 7.63
C GLN A 107 24.21 -1.19 8.74
N PRO A 108 23.83 -0.32 9.72
CA PRO A 108 22.93 -0.68 10.81
C PRO A 108 21.46 -0.86 10.40
N TYR A 109 21.10 -0.51 9.16
CA TYR A 109 19.73 -0.61 8.63
C TYR A 109 19.76 -1.15 7.19
N TYR A 110 19.00 -2.22 6.93
CA TYR A 110 18.81 -2.77 5.58
C TYR A 110 17.64 -2.03 4.90
N ARG A 111 17.85 -1.55 3.67
CA ARG A 111 16.78 -0.98 2.86
C ARG A 111 16.12 -2.13 2.10
N ASP A 112 14.94 -2.52 2.55
CA ASP A 112 14.22 -3.64 1.97
C ASP A 112 13.66 -3.27 0.59
N ASN A 113 14.11 -3.97 -0.45
CA ASN A 113 13.53 -3.90 -1.77
C ASN A 113 12.28 -4.78 -1.72
N PHE A 114 11.10 -4.15 -1.71
CA PHE A 114 9.75 -4.65 -1.40
C PHE A 114 9.33 -6.08 -1.83
N ASN A 115 10.07 -6.80 -2.67
CA ASN A 115 9.74 -8.14 -3.11
C ASN A 115 10.84 -9.21 -2.91
N ASP A 116 12.07 -8.88 -2.48
CA ASP A 116 13.23 -9.83 -2.42
C ASP A 116 13.46 -10.65 -3.73
N GLN A 117 12.75 -10.32 -4.82
CA GLN A 117 12.82 -10.97 -6.13
C GLN A 117 13.77 -10.19 -7.05
N PRO A 118 14.41 -10.83 -8.04
CA PRO A 118 15.18 -10.12 -9.04
C PRO A 118 14.29 -9.07 -9.74
N TYR A 119 14.73 -7.81 -9.72
CA TYR A 119 14.00 -6.69 -10.32
C TYR A 119 13.78 -6.92 -11.81
N SER A 120 12.51 -7.07 -12.22
CA SER A 120 12.15 -7.02 -13.63
C SER A 120 11.72 -5.59 -13.99
N CYS A 121 12.18 -5.07 -15.12
CA CYS A 121 11.87 -3.70 -15.55
C CYS A 121 10.50 -3.65 -16.26
N SER A 122 9.47 -4.15 -15.56
CA SER A 122 8.06 -4.12 -15.99
C SER A 122 7.19 -3.27 -15.04
N PHE A 123 6.04 -2.87 -15.56
CA PHE A 123 5.04 -2.05 -14.86
C PHE A 123 3.83 -2.91 -14.50
N GLY A 124 3.40 -2.86 -13.25
CA GLY A 124 2.19 -3.55 -12.83
C GLY A 124 2.02 -3.57 -11.32
N THR A 125 1.04 -4.35 -10.85
CA THR A 125 0.75 -4.55 -9.41
C THR A 125 1.14 -5.97 -8.94
N ASP A 126 1.57 -6.84 -9.85
CA ASP A 126 2.04 -8.19 -9.54
C ASP A 126 3.48 -8.19 -8.97
N GLU A 127 3.83 -9.26 -8.26
CA GLU A 127 5.12 -9.41 -7.54
C GLU A 127 6.35 -9.37 -8.46
N GLU A 128 6.17 -9.78 -9.71
CA GLU A 128 7.21 -9.79 -10.73
C GLU A 128 7.56 -8.39 -11.24
N ASN A 129 6.69 -7.39 -11.03
CA ASN A 129 6.91 -6.05 -11.56
C ASN A 129 7.88 -5.23 -10.70
N GLY A 130 8.86 -4.60 -11.33
CA GLY A 130 9.81 -3.72 -10.63
C GLY A 130 9.27 -2.32 -10.35
N ILE A 131 8.30 -1.83 -11.13
CA ILE A 131 7.68 -0.52 -10.90
C ILE A 131 6.19 -0.69 -10.66
N TRP A 132 5.73 -0.23 -9.49
CA TRP A 132 4.32 -0.24 -9.17
C TRP A 132 3.55 0.72 -10.09
N MET A 133 2.60 0.18 -10.84
CA MET A 133 1.69 0.98 -11.66
C MET A 133 0.38 0.24 -11.84
N ASN A 134 -0.72 0.85 -11.39
CA ASN A 134 -2.04 0.27 -11.58
C ASN A 134 -2.59 0.59 -12.97
N THR A 135 -2.61 -0.39 -13.85
CA THR A 135 -3.12 -0.25 -15.24
C THR A 135 -4.60 -0.63 -15.37
N SER A 136 -5.20 -1.25 -14.34
CA SER A 136 -6.60 -1.68 -14.37
C SER A 136 -7.58 -0.53 -14.11
N ASP A 137 -7.14 0.54 -13.46
CA ASP A 137 -7.98 1.68 -13.07
C ASP A 137 -7.86 2.85 -14.06
N GLN A 138 -8.63 2.75 -15.15
CA GLN A 138 -8.66 3.80 -16.18
C GLN A 138 -9.17 5.14 -15.63
N ALA A 139 -10.18 5.10 -14.76
CA ALA A 139 -10.72 6.30 -14.13
C ALA A 139 -9.67 6.94 -13.21
N GLY A 140 -9.00 6.14 -12.38
CA GLY A 140 -7.90 6.57 -11.53
C GLY A 140 -6.75 7.18 -12.33
N THR A 141 -6.39 6.58 -13.47
CA THR A 141 -5.36 7.13 -14.37
C THR A 141 -5.70 8.54 -14.86
N ILE A 142 -6.96 8.76 -15.28
CA ILE A 142 -7.43 10.09 -15.70
C ILE A 142 -7.39 11.08 -14.53
N MET A 143 -7.86 10.66 -13.35
CA MET A 143 -7.90 11.50 -12.16
C MET A 143 -6.49 11.88 -11.67
N ALA A 144 -5.55 10.95 -11.68
CA ALA A 144 -4.15 11.20 -11.38
C ALA A 144 -3.54 12.20 -12.37
N PHE A 145 -3.82 12.07 -13.67
CA PHE A 145 -3.36 13.05 -14.67
C PHE A 145 -3.95 14.45 -14.46
N ILE A 146 -5.24 14.54 -14.07
CA ILE A 146 -5.88 15.82 -13.76
C ILE A 146 -5.15 16.55 -12.62
N VAL A 147 -4.64 15.85 -11.61
CA VAL A 147 -3.84 16.47 -10.53
C VAL A 147 -2.62 17.21 -11.08
N TRP A 148 -1.92 16.60 -12.04
CA TRP A 148 -0.75 17.22 -12.70
C TRP A 148 -1.15 18.46 -13.50
N VAL A 149 -2.27 18.40 -14.22
CA VAL A 149 -2.79 19.55 -14.97
C VAL A 149 -3.16 20.69 -14.03
N LEU A 150 -3.85 20.41 -12.91
CA LEU A 150 -4.29 21.43 -11.96
C LEU A 150 -3.12 22.12 -11.25
N LEU A 151 -2.13 21.36 -10.75
CA LEU A 151 -0.93 21.93 -10.11
C LEU A 151 0.01 22.60 -11.12
N GLY A 152 0.09 22.06 -12.34
CA GLY A 152 0.83 22.70 -13.44
C GLY A 152 0.20 24.04 -13.85
N TYR A 153 -1.12 24.08 -13.95
CA TYR A 153 -1.89 25.29 -14.22
C TYR A 153 -1.69 26.36 -13.14
N SER A 154 -1.71 25.98 -11.85
CA SER A 154 -1.48 26.93 -10.77
C SER A 154 -0.04 27.47 -10.78
N ALA A 155 0.96 26.59 -10.92
CA ALA A 155 2.38 26.98 -10.99
C ALA A 155 2.66 27.92 -12.18
N TRP A 156 2.07 27.63 -13.35
CA TRP A 156 2.18 28.49 -14.52
C TRP A 156 1.52 29.86 -14.28
N THR A 157 0.34 29.91 -13.66
CA THR A 157 -0.35 31.17 -13.35
C THR A 157 0.49 32.08 -12.45
N PHE A 158 1.10 31.52 -11.39
CA PHE A 158 2.00 32.28 -10.51
C PHE A 158 3.26 32.76 -11.23
N THR A 159 3.81 31.94 -12.14
CA THR A 159 4.96 32.33 -12.95
C THR A 159 4.61 33.46 -13.92
N ALA A 160 3.43 33.40 -14.55
CA ALA A 160 2.92 34.46 -15.42
C ALA A 160 2.71 35.77 -14.63
N LEU A 161 2.20 35.67 -13.40
CA LEU A 161 2.01 36.82 -12.51
C LEU A 161 3.32 37.49 -12.12
N ALA A 162 4.39 36.71 -11.89
CA ALA A 162 5.71 37.27 -11.64
C ALA A 162 6.30 37.95 -12.89
N ARG A 163 6.12 37.35 -14.07
CA ARG A 163 6.60 37.93 -15.34
C ARG A 163 5.89 39.22 -15.72
N SER A 164 4.62 39.37 -15.37
CA SER A 164 3.87 40.60 -15.57
C SER A 164 4.17 41.68 -14.50
N GLY A 165 5.09 41.42 -13.56
CA GLY A 165 5.41 42.33 -12.47
C GLY A 165 4.38 42.38 -11.34
N GLY A 166 3.41 41.44 -11.32
CA GLY A 166 2.33 41.41 -10.33
C GLY A 166 2.77 40.91 -8.96
N ILE A 167 3.77 40.02 -8.91
CA ILE A 167 4.38 39.53 -7.68
C ILE A 167 5.91 39.42 -7.82
N PRO A 168 6.67 39.48 -6.72
CA PRO A 168 8.11 39.26 -6.77
C PRO A 168 8.45 37.85 -7.28
N CYS A 169 9.54 37.74 -8.05
CA CYS A 169 10.01 36.47 -8.59
C CYS A 169 10.31 35.43 -7.49
N SER A 170 10.77 35.87 -6.31
CA SER A 170 11.02 35.00 -5.14
C SER A 170 9.75 34.35 -4.59
N VAL A 171 8.63 35.08 -4.58
CA VAL A 171 7.31 34.58 -4.14
C VAL A 171 6.81 33.51 -5.12
N ALA A 172 6.89 33.78 -6.43
CA ALA A 172 6.54 32.79 -7.45
C ALA A 172 7.44 31.56 -7.38
N ALA A 173 8.76 31.73 -7.23
CA ALA A 173 9.71 30.62 -7.10
C ALA A 173 9.40 29.74 -5.88
N THR A 174 9.01 30.34 -4.76
CA THR A 174 8.59 29.61 -3.56
C THR A 174 7.33 28.78 -3.84
N TYR A 175 6.31 29.38 -4.45
CA TYR A 175 5.08 28.69 -4.81
C TYR A 175 5.30 27.53 -5.80
N VAL A 176 6.12 27.77 -6.84
CA VAL A 176 6.49 26.74 -7.81
C VAL A 176 7.24 25.59 -7.13
N THR A 177 8.13 25.88 -6.18
CA THR A 177 8.84 24.86 -5.40
C THR A 177 7.87 23.98 -4.60
N LEU A 178 6.87 24.59 -3.95
CA LEU A 178 5.82 23.85 -3.25
C LEU A 178 4.99 22.96 -4.21
N CYS A 179 4.67 23.45 -5.41
CA CYS A 179 4.00 22.65 -6.44
C CYS A 179 4.86 21.47 -6.90
N CYS A 180 6.16 21.68 -7.10
CA CYS A 180 7.09 20.59 -7.45
C CYS A 180 7.17 19.53 -6.34
N LEU A 181 7.19 19.94 -5.07
CA LEU A 181 7.14 19.01 -3.93
C LEU A 181 5.81 18.25 -3.89
N ALA A 182 4.67 18.93 -4.08
CA ALA A 182 3.36 18.27 -4.18
C ALA A 182 3.31 17.24 -5.31
N LEU A 183 3.78 17.59 -6.51
CA LEU A 183 3.83 16.68 -7.66
C LEU A 183 4.80 15.51 -7.44
N SER A 184 5.93 15.74 -6.78
CA SER A 184 6.88 14.68 -6.44
C SER A 184 6.28 13.70 -5.42
N SER A 185 5.60 14.21 -4.39
CA SER A 185 4.85 13.39 -3.43
C SER A 185 3.69 12.63 -4.08
N HIS A 186 2.99 13.26 -5.03
CA HIS A 186 1.93 12.61 -5.82
C HIS A 186 2.47 11.47 -6.67
N ALA A 187 3.56 11.70 -7.42
CA ALA A 187 4.27 10.67 -8.18
C ALA A 187 4.67 9.50 -7.28
N LYS A 188 5.30 9.80 -6.14
CA LYS A 188 5.71 8.76 -5.19
C LYS A 188 4.52 7.99 -4.63
N THR A 189 3.40 8.63 -4.34
CA THR A 189 2.18 7.92 -3.89
C THR A 189 1.62 7.01 -5.00
N THR A 190 1.63 7.49 -6.25
CA THR A 190 1.12 6.77 -7.42
C THR A 190 1.96 5.55 -7.79
N PHE A 191 3.29 5.68 -7.75
CA PHE A 191 4.23 4.68 -8.27
C PHE A 191 4.99 3.89 -7.20
N THR A 192 4.64 4.05 -5.92
CA THR A 192 5.18 3.23 -4.83
C THR A 192 4.16 2.16 -4.47
N ASP A 193 4.63 0.95 -4.23
CA ASP A 193 3.79 -0.14 -3.72
C ASP A 193 3.10 0.33 -2.42
N PRO A 194 1.76 0.29 -2.33
CA PRO A 194 1.02 0.67 -1.13
C PRO A 194 1.24 -0.27 0.06
N GLY A 195 1.97 -1.37 -0.12
CA GLY A 195 2.23 -2.41 0.85
C GLY A 195 1.50 -3.70 0.50
N SER A 196 1.65 -4.14 -0.75
CA SER A 196 1.06 -5.36 -1.27
C SER A 196 1.55 -6.57 -0.49
N VAL A 197 0.61 -7.43 -0.09
CA VAL A 197 0.93 -8.63 0.69
C VAL A 197 1.38 -9.72 -0.27
N PRO A 198 2.62 -10.23 -0.17
CA PRO A 198 3.13 -11.24 -1.08
C PRO A 198 2.46 -12.60 -0.86
N GLN A 199 2.53 -13.48 -1.84
CA GLN A 199 1.98 -14.84 -1.73
C GLN A 199 2.72 -15.68 -0.69
N ALA A 200 4.01 -15.42 -0.49
CA ALA A 200 4.83 -16.04 0.54
C ALA A 200 4.67 -15.38 1.94
N ALA A 201 3.72 -14.47 2.13
CA ALA A 201 3.54 -13.80 3.41
C ALA A 201 3.21 -14.79 4.53
N VAL A 202 3.94 -14.66 5.64
CA VAL A 202 3.73 -15.45 6.86
C VAL A 202 3.43 -14.52 8.04
N PRO A 203 2.73 -15.02 9.08
CA PRO A 203 2.55 -14.26 10.32
C PRO A 203 3.91 -13.91 10.93
N ASN A 204 4.05 -12.67 11.41
CA ASN A 204 5.28 -12.25 12.09
C ASN A 204 5.45 -12.99 13.44
N GLU A 205 6.67 -12.96 13.98
CA GLU A 205 7.04 -13.72 15.19
C GLU A 205 6.19 -13.34 16.42
N ARG A 206 5.86 -12.06 16.57
CA ARG A 206 4.98 -11.58 17.64
C ARG A 206 3.59 -12.20 17.53
N MET A 207 2.99 -12.15 16.33
CA MET A 207 1.68 -12.76 16.07
C MET A 207 1.73 -14.28 16.26
N ARG A 208 2.82 -14.94 15.87
CA ARG A 208 3.00 -16.38 16.12
C ARG A 208 2.99 -16.71 17.61
N ARG A 209 3.56 -15.84 18.46
CA ARG A 209 3.57 -16.00 19.93
C ARG A 209 2.23 -15.65 20.58
N GLU A 210 1.59 -14.57 20.15
CA GLU A 210 0.31 -14.11 20.69
C GLU A 210 -0.87 -14.99 20.23
N MET A 211 -0.81 -15.55 19.02
CA MET A 211 -1.80 -16.49 18.46
C MET A 211 -1.49 -17.96 18.73
N GLY A 212 -0.54 -18.27 19.61
CA GLY A 212 -0.22 -19.64 20.02
C GLY A 212 -1.37 -20.35 20.79
N THR A 213 -2.53 -19.70 20.96
CA THR A 213 -3.75 -20.33 21.46
C THR A 213 -4.50 -21.01 20.30
N PRO A 214 -4.94 -22.28 20.44
CA PRO A 214 -5.59 -23.05 19.37
C PRO A 214 -6.84 -22.43 18.74
N ASP A 215 -7.43 -21.40 19.36
CA ASP A 215 -8.78 -20.92 19.08
C ASP A 215 -8.85 -19.71 18.13
N GLN A 216 -7.73 -19.18 17.64
CA GLN A 216 -7.73 -18.07 16.66
C GLN A 216 -7.10 -18.47 15.32
N PRO A 217 -7.91 -18.89 14.33
CA PRO A 217 -7.40 -19.22 13.00
C PRO A 217 -6.86 -17.98 12.28
N LEU A 218 -5.74 -18.17 11.55
CA LEU A 218 -5.18 -17.14 10.69
C LEU A 218 -6.20 -16.73 9.62
N SER A 219 -6.42 -15.43 9.47
CA SER A 219 -7.25 -14.92 8.39
C SER A 219 -6.53 -15.11 7.05
N MET A 220 -7.24 -15.67 6.07
CA MET A 220 -6.75 -15.88 4.71
C MET A 220 -7.61 -15.10 3.73
N CYS A 221 -7.01 -14.58 2.67
CA CYS A 221 -7.76 -13.98 1.57
C CYS A 221 -8.22 -15.06 0.58
N SER A 222 -9.52 -15.16 0.30
CA SER A 222 -10.06 -16.12 -0.67
C SER A 222 -9.69 -15.79 -2.13
N GLN A 223 -9.42 -14.53 -2.44
CA GLN A 223 -9.03 -14.10 -3.79
C GLN A 223 -7.54 -14.30 -4.04
N CYS A 224 -6.70 -13.84 -3.12
CA CYS A 224 -5.23 -13.92 -3.25
C CYS A 224 -4.64 -15.25 -2.75
N GLN A 225 -5.43 -16.08 -2.03
CA GLN A 225 -4.98 -17.34 -1.43
C GLN A 225 -3.70 -17.20 -0.58
N THR A 226 -3.55 -16.04 0.08
CA THR A 226 -2.42 -15.71 0.95
C THR A 226 -2.90 -15.32 2.34
N PHE A 227 -1.97 -15.35 3.30
CA PHE A 227 -2.18 -14.84 4.64
C PHE A 227 -2.67 -13.39 4.58
N LYS A 228 -3.65 -13.06 5.44
CA LYS A 228 -4.24 -11.73 5.54
C LYS A 228 -3.75 -11.06 6.83
N PRO A 229 -2.75 -10.17 6.75
CA PRO A 229 -2.24 -9.42 7.90
C PRO A 229 -3.34 -8.62 8.62
N PRO A 230 -3.15 -8.26 9.90
CA PRO A 230 -4.07 -7.38 10.61
C PRO A 230 -4.22 -6.04 9.87
N PHE A 231 -5.44 -5.52 9.83
CA PHE A 231 -5.79 -4.27 9.12
C PHE A 231 -5.52 -4.29 7.61
N SER A 232 -5.19 -5.44 7.01
CA SER A 232 -5.10 -5.57 5.56
C SER A 232 -6.48 -5.79 4.94
N HIS A 233 -6.67 -5.29 3.72
CA HIS A 233 -7.89 -5.51 2.95
C HIS A 233 -7.56 -5.82 1.50
N HIS A 234 -8.38 -6.65 0.86
CA HIS A 234 -8.24 -6.95 -0.57
C HIS A 234 -8.89 -5.83 -1.39
N CYS A 235 -8.10 -5.16 -2.22
CA CYS A 235 -8.60 -4.19 -3.17
C CYS A 235 -8.90 -4.89 -4.50
N ARG A 236 -10.17 -4.95 -4.90
CA ARG A 236 -10.59 -5.54 -6.19
C ARG A 236 -10.03 -4.77 -7.39
N ILE A 237 -9.79 -3.47 -7.25
CA ILE A 237 -9.26 -2.63 -8.33
C ILE A 237 -7.79 -2.95 -8.56
N CYS A 238 -6.97 -2.93 -7.51
CA CYS A 238 -5.54 -3.30 -7.60
C CYS A 238 -5.31 -4.82 -7.71
N ASN A 239 -6.35 -5.63 -7.49
CA ASN A 239 -6.34 -7.10 -7.43
C ASN A 239 -5.33 -7.69 -6.44
N ARG A 240 -5.13 -7.03 -5.30
CA ARG A 240 -4.12 -7.42 -4.29
C ARG A 240 -4.63 -7.12 -2.88
N CYS A 241 -4.14 -7.90 -1.91
CA CYS A 241 -4.21 -7.51 -0.51
C CYS A 241 -3.22 -6.38 -0.24
N VAL A 242 -3.67 -5.32 0.41
CA VAL A 242 -2.83 -4.19 0.80
C VAL A 242 -2.77 -4.14 2.32
N SER A 243 -1.57 -4.10 2.88
CA SER A 243 -1.33 -4.00 4.31
C SER A 243 -1.72 -2.62 4.86
N ARG A 244 -2.39 -2.63 6.02
CA ARG A 244 -2.97 -1.44 6.66
C ARG A 244 -3.65 -0.51 5.66
N MET A 245 -4.48 -1.10 4.79
CA MET A 245 -5.14 -0.39 3.71
C MET A 245 -6.08 0.67 4.29
N ASP A 246 -5.88 1.94 3.92
CA ASP A 246 -6.81 3.00 4.27
C ASP A 246 -7.94 3.08 3.25
N HIS A 247 -7.62 3.26 1.96
CA HIS A 247 -8.58 3.28 0.86
C HIS A 247 -7.92 3.12 -0.51
N HIS A 248 -8.73 2.85 -1.54
CA HIS A 248 -8.32 3.04 -2.94
C HIS A 248 -8.59 4.48 -3.35
N CYS A 249 -7.56 5.22 -3.78
CA CYS A 249 -7.69 6.63 -4.11
C CYS A 249 -7.62 6.83 -5.63
N PRO A 250 -8.73 7.19 -6.30
CA PRO A 250 -8.72 7.48 -7.74
C PRO A 250 -7.75 8.61 -8.08
N TRP A 251 -7.60 9.62 -7.22
CA TRP A 251 -6.67 10.73 -7.41
C TRP A 251 -5.19 10.31 -7.44
N MET A 252 -4.86 9.13 -6.89
CA MET A 252 -3.51 8.58 -6.88
C MET A 252 -3.34 7.44 -7.88
N ASN A 253 -4.41 7.02 -8.57
CA ASN A 253 -4.44 5.77 -9.32
C ASN A 253 -3.85 4.58 -8.52
N ASN A 254 -4.04 4.55 -7.21
CA ASN A 254 -3.38 3.60 -6.33
C ASN A 254 -4.16 3.44 -5.01
N CYS A 255 -3.93 2.33 -4.32
CA CYS A 255 -4.28 2.23 -2.90
C CYS A 255 -3.38 3.14 -2.06
N VAL A 256 -3.90 3.58 -0.93
CA VAL A 256 -3.13 4.19 0.15
C VAL A 256 -3.06 3.17 1.28
N GLY A 257 -1.85 2.75 1.63
CA GLY A 257 -1.57 1.74 2.66
C GLY A 257 -0.22 2.01 3.33
N ALA A 258 0.26 1.05 4.12
CA ALA A 258 1.49 1.21 4.91
C ALA A 258 2.72 1.62 4.07
N GLY A 259 2.83 1.11 2.83
CA GLY A 259 4.01 1.32 1.97
C GLY A 259 4.12 2.73 1.37
N ASN A 260 3.01 3.46 1.22
CA ASN A 260 3.00 4.78 0.57
C ASN A 260 2.30 5.89 1.39
N LEU A 261 1.88 5.60 2.63
CA LEU A 261 1.18 6.56 3.49
C LEU A 261 1.96 7.86 3.72
N LYS A 262 3.30 7.77 3.88
CA LYS A 262 4.18 8.95 3.99
C LYS A 262 4.00 9.91 2.81
N HIS A 263 4.09 9.36 1.60
CA HIS A 263 4.03 10.14 0.36
C HIS A 263 2.65 10.78 0.19
N PHE A 264 1.59 10.05 0.56
CA PHE A 264 0.23 10.57 0.55
C PHE A 264 0.05 11.74 1.52
N ILE A 265 0.55 11.62 2.76
CA ILE A 265 0.49 12.72 3.74
C ILE A 265 1.24 13.95 3.23
N LEU A 266 2.44 13.78 2.66
CA LEU A 266 3.20 14.88 2.08
C LEU A 266 2.46 15.55 0.93
N PHE A 267 1.85 14.78 0.04
CA PHE A 267 1.01 15.34 -1.03
C PHE A 267 -0.13 16.19 -0.48
N LEU A 268 -0.84 15.70 0.54
CA LEU A 268 -1.93 16.45 1.19
C LEU A 268 -1.43 17.74 1.82
N LEU A 269 -0.33 17.70 2.58
CA LEU A 269 0.26 18.86 3.23
C LEU A 269 0.72 19.91 2.22
N TYR A 270 1.47 19.52 1.18
CA TYR A 270 1.94 20.46 0.17
C TYR A 270 0.81 21.07 -0.64
N THR A 271 -0.20 20.28 -1.03
CA THR A 271 -1.37 20.79 -1.75
C THR A 271 -2.20 21.74 -0.88
N TRP A 272 -2.35 21.41 0.41
CA TRP A 272 -3.00 22.28 1.38
C TRP A 272 -2.23 23.61 1.54
N THR A 273 -0.91 23.54 1.72
CA THR A 273 -0.06 24.74 1.83
C THR A 273 -0.11 25.58 0.55
N CYS A 274 -0.07 24.99 -0.65
CA CYS A 274 -0.26 25.72 -1.91
C CYS A 274 -1.62 26.44 -1.94
N SER A 275 -2.69 25.77 -1.49
CA SER A 275 -4.03 26.35 -1.48
C SER A 275 -4.12 27.53 -0.50
N VAL A 276 -3.59 27.38 0.71
CA VAL A 276 -3.52 28.47 1.70
C VAL A 276 -2.66 29.62 1.19
N PHE A 277 -1.47 29.34 0.67
CA PHE A 277 -0.57 30.34 0.11
C PHE A 277 -1.29 31.17 -0.97
N SER A 278 -1.98 30.48 -1.90
CA SER A 278 -2.70 31.15 -2.98
C SER A 278 -3.82 32.05 -2.47
N LEU A 279 -4.60 31.59 -1.50
CA LEU A 279 -5.72 32.35 -0.95
C LEU A 279 -5.25 33.54 -0.09
N LEU A 280 -4.17 33.37 0.68
CA LEU A 280 -3.58 34.47 1.46
C LEU A 280 -3.01 35.56 0.56
N LEU A 281 -2.29 35.18 -0.51
CA LEU A 281 -1.72 36.15 -1.44
C LEU A 281 -2.81 36.93 -2.18
N LEU A 282 -3.87 36.25 -2.62
CA LEU A 282 -5.01 36.92 -3.24
C LEU A 282 -5.75 37.81 -2.26
N GLY A 283 -6.01 37.32 -1.04
CA GLY A 283 -6.65 38.11 0.01
C GLY A 283 -5.86 39.37 0.31
N TRP A 284 -4.53 39.24 0.45
CA TRP A 284 -3.63 40.38 0.62
C TRP A 284 -3.73 41.37 -0.53
N ASN A 285 -3.68 40.90 -1.79
CA ASN A 285 -3.83 41.76 -2.96
C ASN A 285 -5.20 42.47 -2.98
N TYR A 286 -6.29 41.78 -2.64
CA TYR A 286 -7.62 42.36 -2.56
C TYR A 286 -7.74 43.46 -1.50
N PHE A 287 -7.17 43.25 -0.31
CA PHE A 287 -7.27 44.21 0.80
C PHE A 287 -6.28 45.38 0.69
N MET A 288 -5.08 45.14 0.14
CA MET A 288 -3.99 46.12 0.12
C MET A 288 -3.76 46.79 -1.25
N CYS A 289 -4.34 46.28 -2.34
CA CYS A 289 -4.19 46.78 -3.71
C CYS A 289 -5.56 47.20 -4.27
N ALA A 290 -6.24 48.10 -3.56
CA ALA A 290 -7.59 48.59 -3.89
C ALA A 290 -7.60 49.77 -4.89
N GLU A 291 -6.44 50.21 -5.40
CA GLU A 291 -6.32 51.29 -6.37
C GLU A 291 -6.32 50.75 -7.82
N GLU A 292 -6.83 51.55 -8.78
CA GLU A 292 -7.08 51.17 -10.18
C GLU A 292 -5.82 50.68 -10.93
N ASP A 293 -4.63 51.05 -10.45
CA ASP A 293 -3.32 50.69 -11.02
C ASP A 293 -2.87 49.24 -10.73
N CYS A 294 -3.55 48.52 -9.83
CA CYS A 294 -3.23 47.12 -9.51
C CYS A 294 -3.89 46.08 -10.45
N THR A 295 -4.58 46.52 -11.51
CA THR A 295 -5.36 45.62 -12.37
C THR A 295 -4.51 44.94 -13.43
N PHE A 296 -4.50 43.60 -13.41
CA PHE A 296 -3.84 42.80 -14.44
C PHE A 296 -4.60 42.84 -15.77
N ASN A 297 -3.91 42.47 -16.85
CA ASN A 297 -4.57 42.18 -18.12
C ASN A 297 -5.75 41.21 -17.89
N VAL A 298 -6.85 41.42 -18.61
CA VAL A 298 -8.09 40.64 -18.51
C VAL A 298 -7.84 39.13 -18.51
N VAL A 299 -6.92 38.63 -19.35
CA VAL A 299 -6.57 37.20 -19.41
C VAL A 299 -6.01 36.72 -18.07
N LEU A 300 -5.03 37.43 -17.51
CA LEU A 300 -4.39 37.07 -16.24
C LEU A 300 -5.37 37.14 -15.07
N THR A 301 -6.26 38.12 -15.08
CA THR A 301 -7.34 38.24 -14.10
C THR A 301 -8.26 37.01 -14.12
N GLN A 302 -8.65 36.50 -15.30
CA GLN A 302 -9.47 35.28 -15.36
C GLN A 302 -8.71 34.04 -14.88
N LEU A 303 -7.41 33.95 -15.20
CA LEU A 303 -6.56 32.84 -14.75
C LEU A 303 -6.48 32.78 -13.22
N VAL A 304 -6.21 33.92 -12.58
CA VAL A 304 -6.15 34.05 -11.12
C VAL A 304 -7.50 33.71 -10.48
N ARG A 305 -8.63 34.17 -11.06
CA ARG A 305 -9.98 33.82 -10.56
C ARG A 305 -10.22 32.31 -10.60
N ALA A 306 -9.87 31.64 -11.70
CA ALA A 306 -9.98 30.19 -11.79
C ALA A 306 -9.08 29.47 -10.78
N VAL A 307 -7.81 29.88 -10.63
CA VAL A 307 -6.91 29.33 -9.59
C VAL A 307 -7.50 29.51 -8.19
N THR A 308 -8.14 30.64 -7.92
CA THR A 308 -8.76 30.94 -6.62
C THR A 308 -9.87 29.94 -6.30
N VAL A 309 -10.82 29.76 -7.23
CA VAL A 309 -11.93 28.83 -7.04
C VAL A 309 -11.42 27.39 -6.85
N LEU A 310 -10.45 26.98 -7.68
CA LEU A 310 -9.82 25.67 -7.56
C LEU A 310 -9.10 25.50 -6.21
N SER A 311 -8.43 26.54 -5.71
CA SER A 311 -7.72 26.51 -4.42
C SER A 311 -8.68 26.40 -3.24
N ILE A 312 -9.88 27.01 -3.29
CA ILE A 312 -10.90 26.83 -2.26
C ILE A 312 -11.35 25.36 -2.21
N GLY A 313 -11.68 24.78 -3.37
CA GLY A 313 -12.06 23.37 -3.45
C GLY A 313 -10.96 22.43 -2.97
N ALA A 314 -9.73 22.66 -3.40
CA ALA A 314 -8.56 21.90 -2.98
C ALA A 314 -8.30 22.03 -1.47
N LEU A 315 -8.46 23.22 -0.89
CA LEU A 315 -8.28 23.45 0.54
C LEU A 315 -9.30 22.65 1.37
N LEU A 316 -10.58 22.70 0.99
CA LEU A 316 -11.64 21.98 1.71
C LEU A 316 -11.44 20.46 1.61
N PHE A 317 -11.15 19.96 0.41
CA PHE A 317 -10.91 18.55 0.17
C PHE A 317 -9.67 18.04 0.93
N THR A 318 -8.54 18.73 0.82
CA THR A 318 -7.30 18.33 1.52
C THR A 318 -7.44 18.46 3.04
N SER A 319 -8.14 19.47 3.56
CA SER A 319 -8.41 19.60 5.00
C SER A 319 -9.22 18.41 5.53
N SER A 320 -10.25 17.97 4.78
CA SER A 320 -11.04 16.80 5.13
C SER A 320 -10.20 15.51 5.14
N MET A 321 -9.34 15.33 4.13
CA MET A 321 -8.45 14.16 4.05
C MET A 321 -7.39 14.18 5.15
N ILE A 322 -6.78 15.33 5.45
CA ILE A 322 -5.81 15.48 6.55
C ILE A 322 -6.47 15.13 7.88
N MET A 323 -7.69 15.61 8.13
CA MET A 323 -8.45 15.24 9.33
C MET A 323 -8.69 13.74 9.41
N ASN A 324 -9.08 13.10 8.30
CA ASN A 324 -9.31 11.65 8.24
C ASN A 324 -8.03 10.84 8.54
N VAL A 325 -6.90 11.19 7.92
CA VAL A 325 -5.62 10.52 8.14
C VAL A 325 -5.13 10.76 9.56
N THR A 326 -5.23 11.98 10.08
CA THR A 326 -4.83 12.32 11.45
C THR A 326 -5.62 11.49 12.46
N PHE A 327 -6.93 11.35 12.26
CA PHE A 327 -7.76 10.50 13.09
C PHE A 327 -7.31 9.03 13.03
N GLY A 328 -7.01 8.51 11.83
CA GLY A 328 -6.52 7.14 11.66
C GLY A 328 -5.19 6.90 12.38
N LEU A 329 -4.27 7.86 12.30
CA LEU A 329 -2.99 7.80 13.03
C LEU A 329 -3.18 7.85 14.55
N MET A 330 -4.06 8.73 15.04
CA MET A 330 -4.33 8.88 16.47
C MET A 330 -5.05 7.69 17.09
N THR A 331 -5.83 6.94 16.30
CA THR A 331 -6.63 5.82 16.81
C THR A 331 -6.03 4.45 16.50
N GLY A 332 -5.01 4.37 15.62
CA GLY A 332 -4.47 3.08 15.19
C GLY A 332 -5.31 2.37 14.12
N ILE A 333 -6.47 2.92 13.75
CA ILE A 333 -7.48 2.23 12.92
C ILE A 333 -7.64 2.95 11.58
N GLY A 334 -7.47 2.20 10.49
CA GLY A 334 -7.71 2.70 9.13
C GLY A 334 -9.18 3.04 8.85
N THR A 335 -9.45 3.78 7.77
CA THR A 335 -10.82 4.18 7.40
C THR A 335 -11.76 2.99 7.22
N ILE A 336 -11.30 1.92 6.57
CA ILE A 336 -12.10 0.70 6.35
C ILE A 336 -12.48 0.04 7.68
N ASP A 337 -11.52 -0.13 8.59
CA ASP A 337 -11.75 -0.79 9.87
C ASP A 337 -12.67 0.03 10.77
N ARG A 338 -12.56 1.36 10.73
CA ARG A 338 -13.49 2.26 11.42
C ARG A 338 -14.91 2.11 10.89
N LEU A 339 -15.10 2.03 9.58
CA LEU A 339 -16.42 1.83 8.97
C LEU A 339 -17.01 0.46 9.34
N LYS A 340 -16.19 -0.60 9.37
CA LYS A 340 -16.60 -1.93 9.81
C LYS A 340 -17.01 -1.96 11.29
N LYS A 341 -16.21 -1.37 12.18
CA LYS A 341 -16.56 -1.25 13.61
C LYS A 341 -17.84 -0.43 13.80
N LYS A 342 -18.04 0.63 13.01
CA LYS A 342 -19.29 1.41 13.02
C LYS A 342 -20.50 0.59 12.60
N ALA A 343 -20.37 -0.17 11.52
CA ALA A 343 -21.45 -1.04 11.03
C ALA A 343 -21.84 -2.11 12.06
N ASN A 344 -20.87 -2.62 12.81
CA ASN A 344 -21.09 -3.65 13.83
C ASN A 344 -21.43 -3.09 15.23
N GLY A 345 -21.49 -1.77 15.41
CA GLY A 345 -21.75 -1.15 16.72
C GLY A 345 -20.60 -1.24 17.73
N LEU A 346 -19.38 -1.60 17.28
CA LEU A 346 -18.20 -1.88 18.12
C LEU A 346 -17.23 -0.70 18.24
N ILE A 347 -17.66 0.54 17.95
CA ILE A 347 -16.78 1.72 18.01
C ILE A 347 -16.19 1.94 19.40
N GLY A 348 -16.95 1.64 20.46
CA GLY A 348 -16.53 1.85 21.86
C GLY A 348 -15.49 0.86 22.38
N GLU A 349 -15.19 -0.21 21.62
CA GLU A 349 -14.25 -1.27 22.00
C GLU A 349 -12.89 -1.15 21.30
N ALA A 350 -12.59 0.00 20.69
CA ALA A 350 -11.30 0.25 20.06
C ALA A 350 -10.17 0.28 21.11
N THR A 351 -9.41 -0.82 21.22
CA THR A 351 -8.23 -0.97 22.08
C THR A 351 -6.92 -0.73 21.32
N GLU A 352 -7.00 -0.33 20.05
CA GLU A 352 -5.83 -0.10 19.22
C GLU A 352 -5.01 1.11 19.70
N GLU A 353 -3.70 0.95 19.70
CA GLU A 353 -2.77 2.03 20.04
C GLU A 353 -2.55 2.97 18.84
N PRO A 354 -2.30 4.28 19.09
CA PRO A 354 -1.92 5.22 18.05
C PRO A 354 -0.71 4.74 17.25
N ILE A 355 -0.71 4.99 15.93
CA ILE A 355 0.42 4.64 15.07
C ILE A 355 1.58 5.62 15.33
N PRO A 356 2.77 5.15 15.75
CA PRO A 356 3.93 6.01 15.91
C PRO A 356 4.30 6.69 14.59
N LEU A 357 4.65 7.99 14.61
CA LEU A 357 5.06 8.68 13.39
C LEU A 357 6.31 8.08 12.75
N LYS A 358 7.19 7.44 13.53
CA LYS A 358 8.36 6.70 12.99
C LYS A 358 7.97 5.49 12.15
N ASP A 359 6.80 4.89 12.40
CA ASP A 359 6.24 3.77 11.62
C ASP A 359 5.64 4.27 10.29
N VAL A 360 5.56 5.59 10.07
CA VAL A 360 5.10 6.23 8.84
C VAL A 360 6.25 6.93 8.11
N PHE A 361 6.96 7.82 8.80
CA PHE A 361 8.01 8.67 8.22
C PHE A 361 9.40 8.03 8.22
N GLY A 362 9.58 6.95 9.00
CA GLY A 362 10.83 6.23 9.14
C GLY A 362 11.76 6.80 10.23
N VAL A 363 12.88 6.12 10.44
CA VAL A 363 13.92 6.46 11.44
C VAL A 363 15.03 7.37 10.90
N GLY A 364 14.93 7.80 9.64
CA GLY A 364 15.87 8.75 9.04
C GLY A 364 15.85 10.11 9.73
N ALA A 365 16.81 10.97 9.38
CA ALA A 365 16.89 12.34 9.90
C ALA A 365 15.57 13.11 9.66
N TYR A 366 15.14 13.95 10.60
CA TYR A 366 13.84 14.65 10.54
C TYR A 366 13.62 15.45 9.25
N ILE A 367 14.67 15.96 8.59
CA ILE A 367 14.53 16.65 7.30
C ILE A 367 13.97 15.72 6.20
N THR A 368 14.29 14.42 6.27
CA THR A 368 13.77 13.41 5.34
C THR A 368 12.28 13.13 5.53
N TRP A 369 11.68 13.58 6.65
CA TRP A 369 10.25 13.45 6.87
C TRP A 369 9.46 14.36 5.94
N LEU A 370 10.01 15.53 5.59
CA LEU A 370 9.39 16.49 4.70
C LEU A 370 9.65 16.17 3.22
N ILE A 371 10.70 15.41 2.91
CA ILE A 371 11.06 15.13 1.51
C ILE A 371 10.40 13.81 1.07
N PRO A 372 9.85 13.71 -0.16
CA PRO A 372 9.24 12.48 -0.70
C PRO A 372 10.29 11.41 -1.07
N ILE A 373 11.08 10.99 -0.09
CA ILE A 373 11.98 9.85 -0.18
C ILE A 373 11.41 8.68 0.62
N ASP A 374 11.67 7.45 0.19
CA ASP A 374 11.11 6.28 0.87
C ASP A 374 11.58 6.20 2.32
N PRO A 375 10.66 5.94 3.26
CA PRO A 375 11.01 5.78 4.66
C PRO A 375 11.87 4.52 4.84
N VAL A 376 12.77 4.58 5.82
CA VAL A 376 13.48 3.40 6.34
C VAL A 376 12.86 3.08 7.69
N PHE A 377 12.38 1.86 7.86
CA PHE A 377 11.73 1.41 9.09
C PHE A 377 12.73 0.67 9.99
N GLU A 378 12.56 0.81 11.30
CA GLU A 378 13.32 0.06 12.30
C GLU A 378 12.93 -1.42 12.30
N ASP A 379 11.62 -1.67 12.18
CA ASP A 379 11.00 -3.00 12.16
C ASP A 379 9.93 -3.00 11.06
N PHE A 380 10.30 -3.48 9.88
CA PHE A 380 9.42 -3.53 8.73
C PHE A 380 8.24 -4.49 8.96
N ASP A 381 8.47 -5.63 9.59
CA ASP A 381 7.47 -6.68 9.82
C ASP A 381 6.37 -6.22 10.76
N ARG A 382 6.71 -5.37 11.73
CA ARG A 382 5.74 -4.67 12.58
C ARG A 382 4.89 -3.66 11.80
N VAL A 383 5.53 -2.84 10.96
CA VAL A 383 4.84 -1.81 10.17
C VAL A 383 3.88 -2.47 9.18
N MET A 384 4.33 -3.50 8.50
CA MET A 384 3.59 -4.20 7.44
C MET A 384 2.71 -5.33 7.96
N GLY A 385 2.91 -5.81 9.19
CA GLY A 385 2.08 -6.84 9.80
C GLY A 385 2.27 -8.26 9.23
N TYR A 386 3.31 -8.48 8.43
CA TYR A 386 3.71 -9.79 7.91
C TYR A 386 5.22 -9.88 7.77
N SER A 387 5.71 -11.11 7.65
CA SER A 387 7.09 -11.41 7.28
C SER A 387 7.13 -12.27 6.01
N THR A 388 8.32 -12.49 5.45
CA THR A 388 8.58 -13.45 4.36
C THR A 388 9.58 -14.51 4.83
N PRO A 389 9.49 -15.77 4.37
CA PRO A 389 10.45 -16.81 4.70
C PRO A 389 11.90 -16.39 4.42
N GLN A 390 12.14 -15.66 3.33
CA GLN A 390 13.45 -15.13 2.96
C GLN A 390 13.97 -14.13 4.00
N ARG A 391 13.11 -13.24 4.50
CA ARG A 391 13.49 -12.27 5.54
C ARG A 391 13.78 -12.97 6.87
N LEU A 392 12.93 -13.91 7.28
CA LEU A 392 13.16 -14.73 8.49
C LEU A 392 14.48 -15.50 8.42
N LEU A 393 14.78 -16.13 7.28
CA LEU A 393 16.05 -16.82 7.06
C LEU A 393 17.25 -15.86 7.11
N ARG A 394 17.10 -14.64 6.57
CA ARG A 394 18.16 -13.61 6.60
C ARG A 394 18.44 -13.11 8.02
N GLU A 395 17.40 -12.92 8.82
CA GLU A 395 17.52 -12.57 10.24
C GLU A 395 18.19 -13.70 11.03
N GLU A 396 17.80 -14.96 10.79
CA GLU A 396 18.42 -16.12 11.42
C GLU A 396 19.91 -16.24 11.11
N MET A 397 20.31 -16.04 9.84
CA MET A 397 21.72 -16.04 9.44
C MET A 397 22.52 -14.87 10.04
N ARG A 398 21.87 -13.71 10.28
CA ARG A 398 22.54 -12.56 10.93
C ARG A 398 22.79 -12.81 12.42
N ASP A 399 21.86 -13.48 13.08
CA ASP A 399 21.92 -13.74 14.52
C ASP A 399 22.74 -15.00 14.85
N GLU A 400 23.05 -15.86 13.88
CA GLU A 400 23.91 -17.04 14.03
C GLU A 400 25.27 -16.75 14.71
N PRO A 401 26.07 -15.76 14.26
CA PRO A 401 27.33 -15.43 14.94
C PRO A 401 27.10 -14.91 16.37
N ALA A 402 25.99 -14.23 16.67
CA ALA A 402 25.69 -13.80 18.04
C ALA A 402 25.31 -14.97 18.96
N ARG A 403 24.64 -16.01 18.43
CA ARG A 403 24.32 -17.25 19.17
C ARG A 403 25.57 -18.10 19.43
N LEU A 404 26.48 -18.19 18.47
CA LEU A 404 27.74 -18.94 18.58
C LEU A 404 28.72 -18.33 19.61
N TYR A 405 28.60 -17.04 19.92
CA TYR A 405 29.42 -16.34 20.92
C TYR A 405 28.67 -16.04 22.24
N SER A 406 27.40 -16.43 22.37
CA SER A 406 26.68 -16.32 23.65
C SER A 406 27.15 -17.42 24.61
N PRO A 407 27.59 -17.09 25.84
CA PRO A 407 28.06 -18.08 26.82
C PRO A 407 26.95 -19.04 27.33
N SER A 408 25.71 -18.89 26.82
CA SER A 408 24.58 -19.79 27.08
C SER A 408 24.33 -20.84 25.98
N GLY A 409 25.12 -20.84 24.89
CA GLY A 409 24.94 -21.74 23.74
C GLY A 409 25.58 -23.13 23.87
N LEU A 410 26.30 -23.41 24.95
CA LEU A 410 26.65 -24.79 25.32
C LEU A 410 25.45 -25.40 26.03
N SER A 411 24.64 -26.14 25.27
CA SER A 411 23.65 -27.06 25.81
C SER A 411 24.27 -27.85 26.97
N LYS A 412 23.54 -27.88 28.10
CA LYS A 412 23.86 -28.69 29.28
C LYS A 412 23.87 -30.19 29.00
N ASP A 413 23.55 -30.62 27.78
CA ASP A 413 23.45 -32.03 27.40
C ASP A 413 24.78 -32.62 26.90
N MET A 414 25.86 -31.82 26.84
CA MET A 414 27.18 -32.27 26.38
C MET A 414 28.23 -32.41 27.50
N LEU A 415 27.81 -32.32 28.77
CA LEU A 415 28.69 -32.50 29.94
C LEU A 415 28.36 -33.73 30.79
N SER A 416 27.61 -34.70 30.24
CA SER A 416 27.35 -35.98 30.89
C SER A 416 27.68 -37.17 29.97
N ILE A 417 28.96 -37.33 29.63
CA ILE A 417 29.55 -38.62 29.23
C ILE A 417 30.91 -38.75 29.90
#